data_AF-A0A1A7XK93-F1
#
_entry.id   AF-A0A1A7XK93-F1
#
_cell.length_a   1.000
_cell.length_b   1.000
_cell.length_c   1.000
_cell.angle_alpha   90.00
_cell.angle_beta   90.00
_cell.angle_gamma   90.00
#
_symmetry.space_group_name_H-M   'P 1'
#
loop_
_entity.id
_entity.type
_entity.pdbx_description
1 polymer ?
#
loop_
_entity_poly.entity_id
_entity_poly.type
_entity_poly.pdbx_seq_one_letter_code
_entity_poly.pdbx_strand_id
1 'polypeptide(L)'
;KNPYIQFILDLIEIVKILFAPVVSLQTVSKLKQMIEDHLKKFRQLFPENNVIPKQHYMLHLPSQIIALGPVIRHMCMRFESKHSYFKQWSSKLNFKNVCKSLVNHNQLLECCQSETGTEHPIFVHEKELGPVSEV
;
A
#
# COMPACT_ATOMS: atom_id res chain seq x y z
N LYS A 1 12.39 1.61 -32.91
CA LYS A 1 11.39 1.42 -31.82
C LYS A 1 10.95 2.79 -31.34
N ASN A 2 9.66 3.01 -31.08
CA ASN A 2 9.13 4.32 -30.66
C ASN A 2 9.72 4.72 -29.28
N PRO A 3 10.42 5.87 -29.17
CA PRO A 3 11.11 6.27 -27.94
C PRO A 3 10.17 6.53 -26.76
N TYR A 4 8.93 6.98 -27.02
CA TYR A 4 7.90 7.22 -26.00
C TYR A 4 7.36 5.92 -25.42
N ILE A 5 7.16 4.90 -26.27
CA ILE A 5 6.78 3.56 -25.79
C ILE A 5 7.88 2.99 -24.91
N GLN A 6 9.15 3.11 -25.35
CA GLN A 6 10.27 2.64 -24.54
C GLN A 6 10.35 3.38 -23.19
N PHE A 7 10.11 4.69 -23.16
CA PHE A 7 10.06 5.46 -21.92
C PHE A 7 9.02 4.93 -20.92
N ILE A 8 7.84 4.53 -21.40
CA ILE A 8 6.79 3.91 -20.57
C ILE A 8 7.22 2.52 -20.10
N LEU A 9 7.83 1.71 -20.98
CA LEU A 9 8.33 0.39 -20.61
C LEU A 9 9.43 0.46 -19.54
N ASP A 10 10.33 1.45 -19.64
CA ASP A 10 11.38 1.69 -18.65
C ASP A 10 10.76 2.02 -17.28
N LEU A 11 9.69 2.83 -17.25
CA LEU A 11 8.94 3.12 -16.02
C LEU A 11 8.26 1.88 -15.44
N ILE A 12 7.66 1.03 -16.28
CA ILE A 12 7.03 -0.22 -15.84
C ILE A 12 8.05 -1.14 -15.17
N GLU A 13 9.27 -1.25 -15.70
CA GLU A 13 10.34 -2.04 -15.09
C GLU A 13 10.76 -1.48 -13.72
N ILE A 14 10.83 -0.16 -13.56
CA ILE A 14 11.05 0.48 -12.25
C ILE A 14 9.93 0.09 -11.28
N VAL A 15 8.67 0.21 -11.70
CA VAL A 15 7.49 -0.10 -10.87
C VAL A 15 7.48 -1.58 -10.45
N LYS A 16 7.86 -2.52 -11.33
CA LYS A 16 7.96 -3.94 -10.99
C LYS A 16 8.91 -4.19 -9.81
N ILE A 17 10.06 -3.49 -9.77
CA ILE A 17 11.01 -3.60 -8.66
C ILE A 17 10.39 -3.02 -7.38
N LEU A 18 9.73 -1.86 -7.46
CA LEU A 18 9.11 -1.21 -6.29
C LEU A 18 7.99 -2.05 -5.65
N PHE A 19 7.29 -2.86 -6.46
CA PHE A 19 6.23 -3.76 -6.02
C PHE A 19 6.74 -5.14 -5.59
N ALA A 20 8.04 -5.43 -5.70
CA ALA A 20 8.57 -6.70 -5.25
C ALA A 20 8.53 -6.80 -3.70
N PRO A 21 8.05 -7.93 -3.12
CA PRO A 21 7.92 -8.08 -1.66
C PRO A 21 9.25 -8.25 -0.94
N VAL A 22 10.30 -8.60 -1.69
CA VAL A 22 11.68 -8.79 -1.26
C VAL A 22 12.59 -8.22 -2.34
N VAL A 23 13.57 -7.41 -1.95
CA VAL A 23 14.49 -6.73 -2.87
C VAL A 23 15.91 -6.85 -2.34
N SER A 24 16.84 -7.34 -3.16
CA SER A 24 18.27 -7.41 -2.81
C SER A 24 18.97 -6.05 -2.98
N LEU A 25 20.07 -5.82 -2.26
CA LEU A 25 20.86 -4.58 -2.38
C LEU A 25 21.40 -4.33 -3.80
N GLN A 26 21.73 -5.41 -4.53
CA GLN A 26 22.13 -5.32 -5.94
C GLN A 26 20.96 -4.80 -6.79
N THR A 27 19.76 -5.30 -6.55
CA THR A 27 18.54 -4.82 -7.24
C THR A 27 18.24 -3.36 -6.90
N VAL A 28 18.45 -2.93 -5.65
CA VAL A 28 18.30 -1.51 -5.27
C VAL A 28 19.33 -0.62 -5.97
N SER A 29 20.57 -1.09 -6.11
CA SER A 29 21.61 -0.35 -6.84
C SER A 29 21.25 -0.20 -8.32
N LYS A 30 20.70 -1.26 -8.93
CA LYS A 30 20.15 -1.22 -10.30
C LYS A 30 18.97 -0.27 -10.41
N LEU A 31 18.04 -0.30 -9.45
CA LEU A 31 16.88 0.60 -9.40
C LEU A 31 17.31 2.07 -9.41
N LYS A 32 18.36 2.44 -8.65
CA LYS A 32 18.90 3.80 -8.64
C LYS A 32 19.33 4.24 -10.04
N GLN A 33 20.10 3.41 -10.74
CA GLN A 33 20.54 3.71 -12.12
C GLN A 33 19.36 3.84 -13.09
N MET A 34 18.40 2.91 -13.01
CA MET A 34 17.20 2.94 -13.84
C MET A 34 16.38 4.23 -13.64
N ILE A 35 16.23 4.71 -12.41
CA ILE A 35 15.52 5.96 -12.10
C ILE A 35 16.28 7.17 -12.65
N GLU A 36 17.59 7.24 -12.46
CA GLU A 36 18.41 8.33 -12.99
C GLU A 36 18.31 8.41 -14.52
N ASP A 37 18.43 7.28 -15.21
CA ASP A 37 18.36 7.22 -16.66
C ASP A 37 16.96 7.53 -17.18
N HIS A 38 15.91 7.08 -16.48
CA HIS A 38 14.52 7.44 -16.78
C HIS A 38 14.31 8.96 -16.69
N LEU A 39 14.81 9.62 -15.65
CA LEU A 39 14.66 11.07 -15.49
C LEU A 39 15.47 11.88 -16.51
N LYS A 40 16.68 11.43 -16.87
CA LYS A 40 17.46 12.03 -17.97
C LYS A 40 16.68 11.93 -19.29
N LYS A 41 16.12 10.76 -19.59
CA LYS A 41 15.32 10.51 -20.79
C LYS A 41 14.02 11.32 -20.81
N PHE A 42 13.38 11.53 -19.66
CA PHE A 42 12.23 12.43 -19.54
C PHE A 42 12.58 13.84 -20.00
N ARG A 43 13.70 14.41 -19.54
CA ARG A 43 14.14 15.76 -19.96
C ARG A 43 14.48 15.85 -21.44
N GLN A 44 14.95 14.76 -22.05
CA GLN A 44 15.22 14.71 -23.49
C GLN A 44 13.94 14.65 -24.32
N LEU A 45 12.95 13.85 -23.89
CA LEU A 45 11.70 13.65 -24.63
C LEU A 45 10.68 14.78 -24.41
N PHE A 46 10.74 15.46 -23.28
CA PHE A 46 9.80 16.50 -22.87
C PHE A 46 10.56 17.75 -22.38
N PRO A 47 11.34 18.43 -23.25
CA PRO A 47 12.20 19.55 -22.84
C PRO A 47 11.42 20.73 -22.25
N GLU A 48 10.21 20.98 -22.73
CA GLU A 48 9.34 22.07 -22.28
C GLU A 48 8.67 21.78 -20.92
N ASN A 49 8.76 20.54 -20.42
CA ASN A 49 8.11 20.13 -19.18
C ASN A 49 9.10 20.10 -18.02
N ASN A 50 8.67 20.64 -16.88
CA ASN A 50 9.42 20.53 -15.63
C ASN A 50 9.29 19.15 -14.99
N VAL A 51 10.35 18.71 -14.32
CA VAL A 51 10.30 17.54 -13.44
C VAL A 51 9.37 17.85 -12.28
N ILE A 52 8.32 17.04 -12.12
CA ILE A 52 7.34 17.21 -11.06
C ILE A 52 7.83 16.58 -9.74
N PRO A 53 7.27 16.97 -8.58
CA PRO A 53 7.67 16.41 -7.29
C PRO A 53 7.64 14.88 -7.23
N LYS A 54 6.65 14.23 -7.85
CA LYS A 54 6.56 12.76 -7.90
C LYS A 54 7.79 12.12 -8.56
N GLN A 55 8.27 12.72 -9.64
CA GLN A 55 9.46 12.27 -10.35
C GLN A 55 10.73 12.53 -9.53
N HIS A 56 10.82 13.70 -8.89
CA HIS A 56 11.93 14.01 -7.97
C HIS A 56 12.00 13.00 -6.81
N TYR A 57 10.85 12.66 -6.20
CA TYR A 57 10.80 11.70 -5.09
C TYR A 57 11.28 10.29 -5.46
N MET A 58 11.26 9.92 -6.74
CA MET A 58 11.81 8.64 -7.19
C MET A 58 13.31 8.50 -6.84
N LEU A 59 14.06 9.61 -6.85
CA LEU A 59 15.49 9.61 -6.50
C LEU A 59 15.75 9.14 -5.06
N HIS A 60 14.78 9.30 -4.17
CA HIS A 60 14.87 8.91 -2.76
C HIS A 60 14.39 7.48 -2.49
N LEU A 61 13.72 6.83 -3.45
CA LEU A 61 13.21 5.47 -3.26
C LEU A 61 14.32 4.45 -2.94
N PRO A 62 15.50 4.47 -3.60
CA PRO A 62 16.57 3.53 -3.26
C PRO A 62 17.06 3.65 -1.81
N SER A 63 17.28 4.87 -1.31
CA SER A 63 17.71 5.08 0.08
C SER A 63 16.62 4.72 1.07
N GLN A 64 15.36 5.01 0.75
CA GLN A 64 14.20 4.58 1.55
C GLN A 64 14.10 3.05 1.63
N ILE A 65 14.31 2.33 0.52
CA ILE A 65 14.28 0.86 0.53
C ILE A 65 15.38 0.28 1.42
N ILE A 66 16.58 0.87 1.39
CA ILE A 66 17.69 0.43 2.26
C ILE A 66 17.36 0.65 3.73
N ALA A 67 16.76 1.79 4.07
CA ALA A 67 16.47 2.16 5.46
C ALA A 67 15.22 1.49 6.04
N LEU A 68 14.17 1.34 5.24
CA LEU A 68 12.82 0.96 5.69
C LEU A 68 12.34 -0.38 5.10
N GLY A 69 13.11 -0.99 4.21
CA GLY A 69 12.73 -2.19 3.49
C GLY A 69 11.81 -1.93 2.28
N PRO A 70 11.26 -2.99 1.66
CA PRO A 70 10.51 -2.89 0.41
C PRO A 70 9.29 -1.94 0.48
N VAL A 71 9.16 -1.06 -0.53
CA VAL A 71 8.14 0.01 -0.58
C VAL A 71 6.71 -0.52 -0.52
N ILE A 72 6.45 -1.71 -1.07
CA ILE A 72 5.11 -2.33 -1.05
C ILE A 72 4.52 -2.47 0.36
N ARG A 73 5.36 -2.60 1.39
CA ARG A 73 4.93 -2.72 2.80
C ARG A 73 4.44 -1.40 3.39
N HIS A 74 4.79 -0.28 2.77
CA HIS A 74 4.48 1.08 3.22
C HIS A 74 3.36 1.74 2.41
N MET A 75 2.74 1.02 1.46
CA MET A 75 1.73 1.60 0.58
C MET A 75 0.38 1.80 1.28
N CYS A 76 -0.25 2.95 1.02
CA CYS A 76 -1.55 3.28 1.59
C CYS A 76 -2.74 2.53 0.96
N MET A 77 -2.51 1.72 -0.08
CA MET A 77 -3.58 1.00 -0.80
C MET A 77 -4.42 0.12 0.12
N ARG A 78 -3.82 -0.47 1.17
CA ARG A 78 -4.55 -1.27 2.17
C ARG A 78 -5.51 -0.41 2.99
N PHE A 79 -5.07 0.78 3.40
CA PHE A 79 -5.91 1.73 4.14
C PHE A 79 -7.05 2.27 3.26
N GLU A 80 -6.77 2.60 2.00
CA GLU A 80 -7.78 3.03 1.04
C GLU A 80 -8.82 1.93 0.77
N SER A 81 -8.36 0.67 0.62
CA SER A 81 -9.25 -0.48 0.44
C SER A 81 -10.16 -0.68 1.67
N LYS A 82 -9.61 -0.58 2.88
CA LYS A 82 -10.39 -0.64 4.14
C LYS A 82 -11.39 0.51 4.25
N HIS A 83 -11.11 1.68 3.68
CA HIS A 83 -12.02 2.82 3.70
C HIS A 83 -13.36 2.52 3.00
N SER A 84 -13.40 1.60 2.03
CA SER A 84 -14.65 1.16 1.39
C SER A 84 -15.65 0.58 2.39
N TYR A 85 -15.17 -0.25 3.32
CA TYR A 85 -15.99 -0.82 4.40
C TYR A 85 -16.65 0.28 5.25
N PHE A 86 -15.86 1.28 5.66
CA PHE A 86 -16.37 2.37 6.49
C PHE A 86 -17.39 3.24 5.75
N LYS A 87 -17.18 3.52 4.46
CA LYS A 87 -18.16 4.26 3.64
C LYS A 87 -19.48 3.50 3.52
N GLN A 88 -19.42 2.18 3.32
CA GLN A 88 -20.62 1.34 3.21
C GLN A 88 -21.42 1.29 4.51
N TRP A 89 -20.76 1.25 5.67
CA TRP A 89 -21.44 1.27 6.96
C TRP A 89 -21.96 2.66 7.32
N SER A 90 -21.21 3.71 6.98
CA SER A 90 -21.62 5.09 7.30
C SER A 90 -22.96 5.46 6.69
N SER A 91 -23.34 4.91 5.53
CA SER A 91 -24.65 5.17 4.91
C SER A 91 -25.81 4.43 5.59
N LYS A 92 -25.54 3.45 6.46
CA LYS A 92 -26.53 2.64 7.16
C LYS A 92 -26.74 3.05 8.62
N LEU A 93 -25.89 3.94 9.14
CA LEU A 93 -25.90 4.39 10.53
C LEU A 93 -26.72 5.66 10.69
N ASN A 94 -27.14 5.93 11.93
CA ASN A 94 -27.64 7.27 12.29
C ASN A 94 -26.47 8.27 12.35
N PHE A 95 -26.76 9.56 12.24
CA PHE A 95 -25.74 10.63 12.24
C PHE A 95 -25.17 10.96 13.63
N LYS A 96 -25.55 10.22 14.68
CA LYS A 96 -25.06 10.44 16.04
C LYS A 96 -23.85 9.55 16.30
N ASN A 97 -22.71 10.15 16.61
CA ASN A 97 -21.47 9.43 16.96
C ASN A 97 -21.01 8.41 15.90
N VAL A 98 -21.14 8.74 14.60
CA VAL A 98 -20.82 7.85 13.47
C VAL A 98 -19.48 7.14 13.63
N CYS A 99 -18.42 7.86 13.99
CA CYS A 99 -17.08 7.28 14.18
C CYS A 99 -17.04 6.20 15.26
N LYS A 100 -17.76 6.39 16.38
CA LYS A 100 -17.84 5.39 17.46
C LYS A 100 -18.52 4.12 16.96
N SER A 101 -19.65 4.27 16.27
CA SER A 101 -20.39 3.14 15.71
C SER A 101 -19.55 2.39 14.65
N LEU A 102 -18.87 3.11 13.76
CA LEU A 102 -17.98 2.53 12.75
C LEU A 102 -16.82 1.73 13.36
N VAL A 103 -16.16 2.27 14.38
CA VAL A 103 -15.07 1.58 15.08
C VAL A 103 -15.58 0.33 15.78
N ASN A 104 -16.74 0.39 16.44
CA ASN A 104 -17.34 -0.78 17.09
C ASN A 104 -17.67 -1.89 16.08
N HIS A 105 -18.31 -1.55 14.96
CA HIS A 105 -18.60 -2.53 13.90
C HIS A 105 -17.32 -3.12 13.31
N ASN A 106 -16.29 -2.30 13.12
CA ASN A 106 -15.00 -2.76 12.62
C ASN A 106 -14.35 -3.74 13.60
N GLN A 107 -14.31 -3.41 14.89
CA GLN A 107 -13.71 -4.25 15.91
C GLN A 107 -14.41 -5.63 15.98
N LEU A 108 -15.74 -5.64 15.93
CA LEU A 108 -16.51 -6.89 15.89
C LEU A 108 -16.16 -7.73 14.66
N LEU A 109 -16.08 -7.11 13.47
CA LEU A 109 -15.70 -7.81 12.25
C LEU A 109 -14.28 -8.41 12.34
N GLU A 110 -13.30 -7.64 12.82
CA GLU A 110 -11.92 -8.10 12.95
C GLU A 110 -11.81 -9.25 13.97
N CYS A 111 -12.57 -9.21 15.08
CA CYS A 111 -12.66 -10.32 16.01
C CYS A 111 -13.20 -11.58 15.31
N CYS A 112 -14.35 -11.50 14.63
CA CYS A 112 -14.93 -12.66 13.93
C CYS A 112 -14.01 -13.23 12.84
N GLN A 113 -13.27 -12.39 12.13
CA GLN A 113 -12.33 -12.84 11.10
C GLN A 113 -11.10 -13.53 11.70
N SER A 114 -10.61 -13.04 12.83
CA SER A 114 -9.46 -13.63 13.54
C SER A 114 -9.75 -15.00 14.12
N GLU A 115 -11.02 -15.35 14.33
CA GLU A 115 -11.46 -16.66 14.84
C GLU A 115 -11.35 -17.79 13.82
N THR A 116 -11.24 -17.49 12.52
CA THR A 116 -11.19 -18.52 11.46
C THR A 116 -9.80 -19.13 11.23
N GLY A 117 -8.79 -18.76 12.02
CA GLY A 117 -7.43 -19.28 11.89
C GLY A 117 -6.73 -19.40 13.23
N THR A 118 -6.74 -20.61 13.80
CA THR A 118 -6.01 -21.05 15.00
C THR A 118 -6.33 -20.32 16.30
N GLU A 119 -6.88 -21.04 17.26
CA GLU A 119 -6.97 -20.61 18.66
C GLU A 119 -5.60 -20.11 19.14
N HIS A 120 -5.51 -18.82 19.49
CA HIS A 120 -4.26 -18.26 19.98
C HIS A 120 -3.95 -18.87 21.37
N PRO A 121 -2.84 -19.60 21.56
CA PRO A 121 -2.62 -20.48 22.71
C PRO A 121 -2.62 -19.77 24.07
N ILE A 122 -2.40 -18.45 24.09
CA ILE A 122 -2.36 -17.64 25.32
C ILE A 122 -3.75 -17.10 25.72
N PHE A 123 -4.66 -16.89 24.76
CA PHE A 123 -5.92 -16.16 24.99
C PHE A 123 -7.17 -17.04 24.82
N VAL A 124 -6.97 -18.37 24.79
CA VAL A 124 -8.06 -19.36 24.64
C VAL A 124 -9.15 -19.18 25.70
N HIS A 125 -8.77 -18.79 26.92
CA HIS A 125 -9.67 -18.70 28.08
C HIS A 125 -10.15 -17.28 28.41
N GLU A 126 -9.62 -16.25 27.74
CA GLU A 126 -10.07 -14.85 27.95
C GLU A 126 -11.22 -14.47 27.02
N LYS A 127 -11.72 -15.43 26.22
CA LYS A 127 -12.77 -15.21 25.24
C LYS A 127 -14.15 -15.41 25.88
N GLU A 128 -14.75 -14.33 26.38
CA GLU A 128 -16.20 -14.31 26.64
C GLU A 128 -16.94 -14.05 25.32
N LEU A 129 -17.49 -15.12 24.74
CA LEU A 129 -18.44 -14.99 23.64
C LEU A 129 -19.78 -14.52 24.20
N GLY A 130 -20.21 -13.33 23.78
CA GLY A 130 -21.59 -12.87 24.02
C GLY A 130 -22.61 -13.78 23.31
N PRO A 131 -23.88 -13.77 23.73
CA PRO A 131 -24.90 -14.63 23.17
C PRO A 131 -25.01 -14.38 21.66
N VAL A 132 -24.67 -15.39 20.87
CA VAL A 132 -24.93 -15.42 19.43
C VAL A 132 -26.38 -15.86 19.28
N SER A 133 -27.20 -15.12 18.52
CA SER A 133 -28.55 -15.58 18.21
C SER A 133 -28.48 -16.98 17.59
N GLU A 134 -29.13 -17.94 18.25
CA GLU A 134 -29.46 -19.22 17.64
C GLU A 134 -30.31 -18.91 16.39
N VAL A 135 -29.82 -19.34 15.25
CA VAL A 135 -30.50 -19.20 13.94
C VAL A 135 -31.70 -20.13 13.90
#